data_AF-A0A652JYC2-F1
#
_entry.id   AF-A0A652JYC2-F1
#
_cell.length_a   1.000
_cell.length_b   1.000
_cell.length_c   1.000
_cell.angle_alpha   90.00
_cell.angle_beta   90.00
_cell.angle_gamma   90.00
#
_symmetry.space_group_name_H-M   'P 1'
#
loop_
_entity.id
_entity.type
_entity.pdbx_description
1 polymer ?
#
loop_
_entity_poly.entity_id
_entity_poly.type
_entity_poly.pdbx_seq_one_letter_code
_entity_poly.pdbx_strand_id
1 'polypeptide(L)'
;MEMSEPFATTVAAVAPVIWAIGTVEVHQVLKRVWALRDERDRHLAEARAAMAAVEDEAALARARGGLRAAADADRRALPPAVLYVAWVSLALAMAACVHRSLAWLAEAGGPGEVSGPAGGTAEFCLWAVMAGLVFVTALPVVTATAEAVRSLRRTRARQRDLAALESAAVARVDDRRRAATAEASAGAVPAPPG
;
A
#
# COMPACT_ATOMS: atom_id res chain seq x y z
N MET A 1 -1.50 0.48 -40.95
CA MET A 1 -0.04 0.71 -40.89
C MET A 1 0.63 -0.64 -40.89
N GLU A 2 1.45 -0.91 -41.91
CA GLU A 2 2.29 -2.11 -41.96
C GLU A 2 3.47 -1.95 -40.98
N MET A 3 3.82 -3.04 -40.29
CA MET A 3 4.91 -3.07 -39.32
C MET A 3 6.23 -3.28 -40.07
N SER A 4 7.24 -2.44 -39.82
CA SER A 4 8.55 -2.55 -40.48
C SER A 4 9.58 -3.22 -39.55
N GLU A 5 10.54 -3.93 -40.13
CA GLU A 5 11.66 -4.54 -39.39
C GLU A 5 12.41 -3.58 -38.45
N PRO A 6 12.87 -2.39 -38.90
CA PRO A 6 13.56 -1.47 -38.00
C PRO A 6 12.66 -1.02 -36.83
N PHE A 7 11.35 -0.90 -37.06
CA PHE A 7 10.40 -0.57 -36.00
C PHE A 7 10.26 -1.71 -34.99
N ALA A 8 10.05 -2.95 -35.44
CA ALA A 8 9.90 -4.11 -34.58
C ALA A 8 11.17 -4.38 -33.74
N THR A 9 12.35 -4.29 -34.36
CA THR A 9 13.65 -4.45 -33.69
C THR A 9 13.87 -3.35 -32.64
N THR A 10 13.51 -2.10 -32.96
CA THR A 10 13.60 -0.99 -32.00
C THR A 10 12.69 -1.23 -30.80
N VAL A 11 11.43 -1.65 -31.02
CA VAL A 11 10.50 -1.94 -29.93
C VAL A 11 11.02 -3.08 -29.05
N ALA A 12 11.53 -4.16 -29.66
CA ALA A 12 12.10 -5.30 -28.94
C ALA A 12 13.34 -4.93 -28.10
N ALA A 13 14.16 -3.98 -28.58
CA ALA A 13 15.35 -3.53 -27.86
C ALA A 13 15.04 -2.51 -26.75
N VAL A 14 14.12 -1.58 -27.00
CA VAL A 14 13.85 -0.45 -26.09
C VAL A 14 12.86 -0.81 -24.99
N ALA A 15 11.88 -1.67 -25.27
CA ALA A 15 10.85 -2.01 -24.28
C ALA A 15 11.42 -2.64 -22.99
N PRO A 16 12.39 -3.59 -23.03
CA PRO A 16 13.02 -4.11 -21.82
C PRO A 16 13.72 -3.04 -20.98
N VAL A 17 14.33 -2.04 -21.64
CA VAL A 17 15.05 -0.94 -20.96
C VAL A 17 14.07 -0.01 -20.25
N ILE A 18 13.01 0.46 -20.95
CA ILE A 18 11.95 1.28 -20.35
C ILE A 18 11.35 0.55 -19.14
N TRP A 19 11.17 -0.75 -19.29
CA TRP A 19 10.55 -1.56 -18.27
C TRP A 19 11.43 -1.77 -17.04
N ALA A 20 12.73 -1.98 -17.23
CA ALA A 20 13.71 -2.05 -16.14
C ALA A 20 13.74 -0.74 -15.35
N ILE A 21 13.79 0.41 -16.03
CA ILE A 21 13.74 1.73 -15.39
C ILE A 21 12.45 1.90 -14.59
N GLY A 22 11.29 1.62 -15.20
CA GLY A 22 10.01 1.73 -14.52
C GLY A 22 9.92 0.83 -13.29
N THR A 23 10.50 -0.37 -13.34
CA THR A 23 10.54 -1.27 -12.18
C THR A 23 11.36 -0.69 -11.04
N VAL A 24 12.52 -0.07 -11.33
CA VAL A 24 13.35 0.59 -10.32
C VAL A 24 12.59 1.76 -9.68
N GLU A 25 11.92 2.59 -10.48
CA GLU A 25 11.12 3.71 -9.98
C GLU A 25 9.97 3.23 -9.09
N VAL A 26 9.23 2.20 -9.50
CA VAL A 26 8.18 1.58 -8.66
C VAL A 26 8.75 1.04 -7.37
N HIS A 27 9.94 0.43 -7.41
CA HIS A 27 10.61 -0.07 -6.21
C HIS A 27 11.04 1.08 -5.26
N GLN A 28 11.49 2.22 -5.80
CA GLN A 28 11.79 3.40 -4.99
C GLN A 28 10.54 4.02 -4.36
N VAL A 29 9.44 4.10 -5.12
CA VAL A 29 8.15 4.56 -4.59
C VAL A 29 7.65 3.63 -3.49
N LEU A 30 7.74 2.31 -3.70
CA LEU A 30 7.44 1.28 -2.70
C LEU A 30 8.19 1.50 -1.39
N LYS A 31 9.51 1.73 -1.46
CA LYS A 31 10.33 2.02 -0.27
C LYS A 31 9.84 3.26 0.48
N ARG A 32 9.49 4.33 -0.23
CA ARG A 32 8.94 5.55 0.39
C ARG A 32 7.59 5.28 1.06
N VAL A 33 6.72 4.51 0.40
CA VAL A 33 5.43 4.09 0.95
C VAL A 33 5.62 3.27 2.24
N TRP A 34 6.62 2.39 2.28
CA TRP A 34 6.92 1.59 3.47
C TRP A 34 7.44 2.47 4.62
N ALA A 35 8.31 3.44 4.35
CA ALA A 35 8.76 4.39 5.37
C ALA A 35 7.60 5.22 5.96
N LEU A 36 6.69 5.71 5.11
CA LEU A 36 5.48 6.40 5.56
C LEU A 36 4.57 5.51 6.40
N ARG A 37 4.53 4.21 6.09
CA ARG A 37 3.74 3.23 6.84
C ARG A 37 4.31 2.99 8.24
N ASP A 38 5.62 2.87 8.37
CA ASP A 38 6.28 2.68 9.67
C ASP A 38 6.05 3.90 10.57
N GLU A 39 6.17 5.11 10.01
CA GLU A 39 5.88 6.36 10.71
C GLU A 39 4.43 6.41 11.20
N ARG A 40 3.47 6.01 10.36
CA ARG A 40 2.06 5.91 10.74
C ARG A 40 1.84 4.90 11.85
N ASP A 41 2.44 3.71 11.73
CA ASP A 41 2.27 2.65 12.72
C ASP A 41 2.87 3.08 14.07
N ARG A 42 3.94 3.89 14.07
CA ARG A 42 4.49 4.56 15.25
C ARG A 42 3.51 5.56 15.88
N HIS A 43 2.97 6.50 15.11
CA HIS A 43 1.99 7.48 15.63
C HIS A 43 0.72 6.82 16.19
N LEU A 44 0.27 5.73 15.57
CA LEU A 44 -0.86 4.95 16.09
C LEU A 44 -0.52 4.24 17.41
N ALA A 45 0.72 3.75 17.57
CA ALA A 45 1.17 3.15 18.82
C ALA A 45 1.25 4.20 19.94
N GLU A 46 1.78 5.39 19.65
CA GLU A 46 1.83 6.53 20.58
C GLU A 46 0.42 6.96 21.02
N ALA A 47 -0.51 7.10 20.06
CA ALA A 47 -1.89 7.48 20.35
C ALA A 47 -2.62 6.42 21.20
N ARG A 48 -2.32 5.13 20.99
CA ARG A 48 -2.84 4.04 21.83
C ARG A 48 -2.28 4.06 23.24
N ALA A 49 -0.97 4.28 23.38
CA ALA A 49 -0.33 4.40 24.69
C ALA A 49 -0.94 5.58 25.47
N ALA A 50 -1.14 6.72 24.80
CA ALA A 50 -1.81 7.88 25.40
C ALA A 50 -3.25 7.57 25.83
N MET A 51 -4.02 6.83 25.03
CA MET A 51 -5.39 6.43 25.38
C MET A 51 -5.44 5.43 26.55
N ALA A 52 -4.44 4.54 26.65
CA ALA A 52 -4.31 3.61 27.76
C ALA A 52 -3.98 4.31 29.09
N ALA A 53 -3.19 5.38 29.02
CA ALA A 53 -2.78 6.19 30.18
C ALA A 53 -3.76 7.32 30.55
N VAL A 54 -4.98 7.33 30.01
CA VAL A 54 -5.98 8.35 30.33
C VAL A 54 -6.41 8.24 31.78
N GLU A 55 -6.26 9.34 32.52
CA GLU A 55 -6.63 9.42 33.93
C GLU A 55 -7.80 10.36 34.23
N ASP A 56 -8.01 11.37 33.39
CA ASP A 56 -9.02 12.40 33.55
C ASP A 56 -9.65 12.79 32.20
N GLU A 57 -10.71 13.61 32.27
CA GLU A 57 -11.47 14.07 31.10
C GLU A 57 -10.60 14.90 30.13
N ALA A 58 -9.64 15.66 30.65
CA ALA A 58 -8.73 16.49 29.85
C ALA A 58 -7.70 15.64 29.08
N ALA A 59 -7.18 14.57 29.69
CA ALA A 59 -6.33 13.57 29.05
C ALA A 59 -7.11 12.79 28.00
N LEU A 60 -8.38 12.43 28.27
CA LEU A 60 -9.25 11.77 27.29
C LEU A 60 -9.45 12.63 26.04
N ALA A 61 -9.73 13.93 26.21
CA ALA A 61 -9.90 14.87 25.10
C ALA A 61 -8.62 15.01 24.26
N ARG A 62 -7.44 15.10 24.91
CA ARG A 62 -6.14 15.14 24.22
C ARG A 62 -5.83 13.85 23.47
N ALA A 63 -6.06 12.69 24.10
CA ALA A 63 -5.86 11.39 23.49
C ALA A 63 -6.76 11.18 22.25
N ARG A 64 -8.03 11.60 22.32
CA ARG A 64 -8.94 11.62 21.15
C ARG A 64 -8.44 12.52 20.03
N GLY A 65 -7.91 13.70 20.36
CA GLY A 65 -7.29 14.60 19.39
C GLY A 65 -6.13 13.95 18.63
N GLY A 66 -5.21 13.32 19.36
CA GLY A 66 -4.09 12.56 18.78
C GLY A 66 -4.55 11.38 17.91
N LEU A 67 -5.57 10.65 18.36
CA LEU A 67 -6.14 9.54 17.59
C LEU A 67 -6.77 10.00 16.27
N ARG A 68 -7.50 11.12 16.29
CA ARG A 68 -8.10 11.73 15.09
C ARG A 68 -7.03 12.25 14.13
N ALA A 69 -6.01 12.92 14.65
CA ALA A 69 -4.89 13.39 13.83
C ALA A 69 -4.16 12.22 13.14
N ALA A 70 -3.96 11.10 13.85
CA ALA A 70 -3.39 9.89 13.26
C ALA A 70 -4.30 9.26 12.19
N ALA A 71 -5.63 9.27 12.41
CA ALA A 71 -6.60 8.78 11.43
C ALA A 71 -6.71 9.68 10.18
N ASP A 72 -6.59 11.00 10.33
CA ASP A 72 -6.59 11.95 9.22
C ASP A 72 -5.28 11.89 8.42
N ALA A 73 -4.16 11.66 9.09
CA ALA A 73 -2.88 11.37 8.43
C ALA A 73 -2.96 10.09 7.59
N ASP A 74 -3.66 9.05 8.07
CA ASP A 74 -3.90 7.81 7.33
C ASP A 74 -4.73 8.03 6.05
N ARG A 75 -5.69 8.98 6.06
CA ARG A 75 -6.48 9.33 4.87
C ARG A 75 -5.69 10.14 3.83
N ARG A 76 -4.73 10.97 4.27
CA ARG A 76 -3.91 11.82 3.37
C ARG A 76 -2.76 11.05 2.71
N ALA A 77 -2.35 9.92 3.29
CA ALA A 77 -1.46 8.98 2.62
C ALA A 77 -2.23 8.30 1.49
N LEU A 78 -2.20 8.91 0.30
CA LEU A 78 -2.82 8.43 -0.94
C LEU A 78 -2.69 6.90 -1.07
N PRO A 79 -3.76 6.16 -1.35
CA PRO A 79 -3.64 4.74 -1.57
C PRO A 79 -2.83 4.55 -2.85
N PRO A 80 -1.67 3.85 -2.79
CA PRO A 80 -0.84 3.59 -3.96
C PRO A 80 -1.55 2.73 -5.01
N ALA A 81 -2.79 2.29 -4.75
CA ALA A 81 -3.62 1.48 -5.64
C ALA A 81 -3.78 2.10 -7.03
N VAL A 82 -4.00 3.42 -7.16
CA VAL A 82 -4.14 4.06 -8.48
C VAL A 82 -2.84 3.98 -9.26
N LEU A 83 -1.70 4.23 -8.60
CA LEU A 83 -0.38 4.13 -9.20
C LEU A 83 -0.06 2.69 -9.62
N TYR A 84 -0.46 1.70 -8.81
CA TYR A 84 -0.34 0.29 -9.18
C TYR A 84 -1.22 -0.11 -10.36
N VAL A 85 -2.46 0.37 -10.42
CA VAL A 85 -3.35 0.09 -11.55
C VAL A 85 -2.79 0.70 -12.83
N ALA A 86 -2.29 1.94 -12.77
CA ALA A 86 -1.59 2.57 -13.88
C ALA A 86 -0.33 1.80 -14.29
N TRP A 87 0.44 1.31 -13.32
CA TRP A 87 1.63 0.49 -13.58
C TRP A 87 1.31 -0.85 -14.24
N VAL A 88 0.31 -1.57 -13.73
CA VAL A 88 -0.13 -2.87 -14.26
C VAL A 88 -0.64 -2.72 -15.69
N SER A 89 -1.46 -1.70 -15.95
CA SER A 89 -1.97 -1.43 -17.29
C SER A 89 -0.85 -1.07 -18.28
N LEU A 90 0.13 -0.25 -17.86
CA LEU A 90 1.31 0.05 -18.67
C LEU A 90 2.16 -1.20 -18.95
N ALA A 91 2.41 -2.04 -17.94
CA ALA A 91 3.17 -3.26 -18.07
C ALA A 91 2.48 -4.27 -19.02
N LEU A 92 1.15 -4.41 -18.94
CA LEU A 92 0.37 -5.24 -19.85
C LEU A 92 0.43 -4.71 -21.30
N ALA A 93 0.32 -3.39 -21.48
CA ALA A 93 0.42 -2.78 -22.80
C ALA A 93 1.81 -3.00 -23.42
N MET A 94 2.88 -2.83 -22.63
CA MET A 94 4.24 -3.08 -23.08
C MET A 94 4.50 -4.54 -23.41
N ALA A 95 4.02 -5.47 -22.57
CA ALA A 95 4.11 -6.90 -22.83
C ALA A 95 3.41 -7.27 -24.15
N ALA A 96 2.23 -6.70 -24.41
CA ALA A 96 1.51 -6.90 -25.67
C ALA A 96 2.26 -6.34 -26.88
N CYS A 97 2.87 -5.15 -26.74
CA CYS A 97 3.70 -4.55 -27.79
C CYS A 97 4.94 -5.40 -28.12
N VAL A 98 5.64 -5.89 -27.09
CA VAL A 98 6.82 -6.75 -27.25
C VAL A 98 6.43 -8.08 -27.88
N HIS A 99 5.38 -8.73 -27.36
CA HIS A 99 4.87 -9.98 -27.90
C HIS A 99 4.53 -9.84 -29.38
N ARG A 100 3.76 -8.81 -29.75
CA ARG A 100 3.37 -8.57 -31.14
C ARG A 100 4.56 -8.26 -32.06
N SER A 101 5.56 -7.52 -31.57
CA SER A 101 6.76 -7.17 -32.36
C SER A 101 7.66 -8.39 -32.58
N LEU A 102 7.86 -9.20 -31.54
CA LEU A 102 8.68 -10.41 -31.61
C LEU A 102 7.98 -11.54 -32.38
N ALA A 103 6.66 -11.70 -32.25
CA ALA A 103 5.88 -12.63 -33.06
C ALA A 103 5.96 -12.25 -34.55
N TRP A 104 5.81 -10.96 -34.89
CA TRP A 104 5.97 -10.49 -36.26
C TRP A 104 7.39 -10.75 -36.80
N LEU A 105 8.43 -10.51 -36.00
CA LEU A 105 9.82 -10.83 -36.37
C LEU A 105 10.05 -12.34 -36.59
N ALA A 106 9.37 -13.20 -35.82
CA ALA A 106 9.48 -14.65 -35.92
C ALA A 106 8.70 -15.23 -37.12
N GLU A 107 7.54 -14.68 -37.45
CA GLU A 107 6.64 -15.20 -38.50
C GLU A 107 6.95 -14.62 -39.89
N ALA A 108 7.19 -13.31 -39.98
CA ALA A 108 7.28 -12.64 -41.27
C ALA A 108 8.70 -12.65 -41.85
N GLY A 109 9.74 -12.65 -40.99
CA GLY A 109 11.11 -12.37 -41.40
C GLY A 109 11.23 -10.96 -41.99
N GLY A 110 12.15 -10.13 -41.49
CA GLY A 110 12.37 -8.81 -42.09
C GLY A 110 12.63 -8.88 -43.61
N PRO A 111 12.47 -7.77 -44.38
CA PRO A 111 12.55 -7.80 -45.83
C PRO A 111 13.91 -8.29 -46.33
N GLY A 112 13.97 -9.56 -46.73
CA GLY A 112 15.19 -10.26 -47.13
C GLY A 112 15.06 -11.74 -46.77
N GLU A 113 14.64 -12.54 -47.74
CA GLU A 113 14.42 -13.97 -47.60
C GLU A 113 15.59 -14.67 -46.86
N VAL A 114 15.25 -15.53 -45.89
CA VAL A 114 16.08 -16.56 -45.23
C VAL A 114 16.90 -16.17 -43.99
N SER A 115 17.07 -14.91 -43.59
CA SER A 115 17.87 -14.60 -42.39
C SER A 115 17.03 -14.33 -41.12
N GLY A 116 16.15 -15.26 -40.76
CA GLY A 116 15.63 -15.34 -39.38
C GLY A 116 16.55 -16.22 -38.53
N PRO A 117 16.80 -15.93 -37.24
CA PRO A 117 17.34 -16.93 -36.32
C PRO A 117 16.50 -18.21 -36.48
N ALA A 118 17.12 -19.40 -36.45
CA ALA A 118 16.42 -20.67 -36.54
C ALA A 118 15.13 -20.60 -35.70
N GLY A 119 13.94 -20.87 -36.25
CA GLY A 119 12.66 -20.47 -35.64
C GLY A 119 12.53 -20.78 -34.14
N GLY A 120 13.12 -21.88 -33.67
CA GLY A 120 13.19 -22.22 -32.25
C GLY A 120 13.98 -21.25 -31.36
N THR A 121 15.01 -20.57 -31.88
CA THR A 121 15.78 -19.54 -31.15
C THR A 121 15.00 -18.24 -31.00
N ALA A 122 14.27 -17.83 -32.04
CA ALA A 122 13.40 -16.65 -31.99
C ALA A 122 12.22 -16.86 -31.02
N GLU A 123 11.60 -18.04 -31.09
CA GLU A 123 10.52 -18.44 -30.20
C GLU A 123 11.00 -18.57 -28.74
N PHE A 124 12.18 -19.15 -28.52
CA PHE A 124 12.79 -19.19 -27.19
C PHE A 124 13.05 -17.78 -26.64
N CYS A 125 13.63 -16.87 -27.44
CA CYS A 125 13.86 -15.49 -27.04
C CYS A 125 12.55 -14.76 -26.71
N LEU A 126 11.49 -14.97 -27.50
CA LEU A 126 10.16 -14.45 -27.22
C LEU A 126 9.65 -14.93 -25.86
N TRP A 127 9.67 -16.24 -25.62
CA TRP A 127 9.19 -16.81 -24.36
C TRP A 127 10.05 -16.40 -23.16
N ALA A 128 11.38 -16.34 -23.31
CA ALA A 128 12.29 -15.91 -22.26
C ALA A 128 12.05 -14.44 -21.89
N VAL A 129 11.89 -13.56 -22.88
CA VAL A 129 11.57 -12.14 -22.67
C VAL A 129 10.18 -12.00 -22.03
N MET A 130 9.18 -12.74 -22.51
CA MET A 130 7.83 -12.74 -21.94
C MET A 130 7.80 -13.29 -20.50
N ALA A 131 8.56 -14.34 -20.20
CA ALA A 131 8.69 -14.91 -18.86
C ALA A 131 9.39 -13.93 -17.91
N GLY A 132 10.47 -13.29 -18.37
CA GLY A 132 11.10 -12.17 -17.66
C GLY A 132 10.08 -11.05 -17.41
N LEU A 133 9.27 -10.73 -18.44
CA LEU A 133 8.15 -9.78 -18.43
C LEU A 133 7.11 -10.03 -17.34
N VAL A 134 6.67 -11.27 -17.27
CA VAL A 134 5.73 -11.71 -16.25
C VAL A 134 6.41 -11.72 -14.89
N PHE A 135 7.63 -12.23 -14.75
CA PHE A 135 8.28 -12.36 -13.45
C PHE A 135 8.49 -11.01 -12.77
N VAL A 136 9.06 -10.03 -13.48
CA VAL A 136 9.34 -8.71 -12.90
C VAL A 136 8.07 -7.84 -12.77
N THR A 137 6.99 -8.13 -13.51
CA THR A 137 5.68 -7.44 -13.32
C THR A 137 4.88 -8.08 -12.19
N ALA A 138 4.72 -9.39 -12.23
CA ALA A 138 3.82 -10.13 -11.36
C ALA A 138 4.32 -10.12 -9.92
N LEU A 139 5.63 -10.18 -9.70
CA LEU A 139 6.17 -10.26 -8.35
C LEU A 139 5.87 -8.98 -7.54
N PRO A 140 6.12 -7.75 -8.03
CA PRO A 140 5.65 -6.52 -7.38
C PRO A 140 4.13 -6.42 -7.22
N VAL A 141 3.36 -6.92 -8.19
CA VAL A 141 1.89 -6.88 -8.14
C VAL A 141 1.37 -7.81 -7.06
N VAL A 142 1.89 -9.03 -6.98
CA VAL A 142 1.52 -10.03 -5.96
C VAL A 142 1.90 -9.52 -4.57
N THR A 143 3.11 -8.97 -4.40
CA THR A 143 3.53 -8.40 -3.10
C THR A 143 2.66 -7.23 -2.70
N ALA A 144 2.42 -6.27 -3.60
CA ALA A 144 1.55 -5.12 -3.34
C ALA A 144 0.09 -5.53 -3.05
N THR A 145 -0.45 -6.51 -3.78
CA THR A 145 -1.81 -7.01 -3.57
C THR A 145 -1.94 -7.74 -2.25
N ALA A 146 -1.00 -8.64 -1.93
CA ALA A 146 -0.97 -9.32 -0.64
C ALA A 146 -0.85 -8.32 0.52
N GLU A 147 -0.06 -7.27 0.36
CA GLU A 147 0.07 -6.20 1.33
C GLU A 147 -1.19 -5.35 1.46
N ALA A 148 -1.85 -5.00 0.36
CA ALA A 148 -3.10 -4.26 0.36
C ALA A 148 -4.19 -5.06 1.10
N VAL A 149 -4.31 -6.36 0.82
CA VAL A 149 -5.24 -7.26 1.51
C VAL A 149 -4.90 -7.37 3.00
N ARG A 150 -3.63 -7.56 3.36
CA ARG A 150 -3.18 -7.58 4.76
C ARG A 150 -3.47 -6.24 5.44
N SER A 151 -3.25 -5.13 4.75
CA SER A 151 -3.52 -3.79 5.25
C SER A 151 -4.99 -3.60 5.55
N LEU A 152 -5.88 -3.94 4.61
CA LEU A 152 -7.34 -3.87 4.82
C LEU A 152 -7.79 -4.69 6.02
N ARG A 153 -7.28 -5.92 6.17
CA ARG A 153 -7.58 -6.76 7.33
C ARG A 153 -7.09 -6.12 8.64
N ARG A 154 -5.87 -5.59 8.64
CA ARG A 154 -5.31 -4.86 9.80
C ARG A 154 -6.12 -3.61 10.11
N THR A 155 -6.52 -2.80 9.13
CA THR A 155 -7.32 -1.59 9.36
C THR A 155 -8.65 -1.92 10.03
N ARG A 156 -9.35 -2.97 9.56
CA ARG A 156 -10.60 -3.42 10.20
C ARG A 156 -10.38 -3.90 11.63
N ALA A 157 -9.33 -4.67 11.89
CA ALA A 157 -8.99 -5.09 13.25
C ALA A 157 -8.65 -3.88 14.14
N ARG A 158 -7.80 -2.98 13.64
CA ARG A 158 -7.39 -1.75 14.35
C ARG A 158 -8.58 -0.87 14.70
N GLN A 159 -9.58 -0.72 13.82
CA GLN A 159 -10.78 0.05 14.11
C GLN A 159 -11.57 -0.53 15.30
N ARG A 160 -11.68 -1.86 15.37
CA ARG A 160 -12.32 -2.54 16.51
C ARG A 160 -11.53 -2.34 17.80
N ASP A 161 -10.21 -2.52 17.74
CA ASP A 161 -9.33 -2.34 18.90
C ASP A 161 -9.39 -0.90 19.43
N LEU A 162 -9.41 0.09 18.53
CA LEU A 162 -9.50 1.50 18.89
C LEU A 162 -10.85 1.84 19.53
N ALA A 163 -11.96 1.32 18.99
CA ALA A 163 -13.27 1.49 19.59
C ALA A 163 -13.34 0.86 21.00
N ALA A 164 -12.76 -0.33 21.17
CA ALA A 164 -12.67 -0.99 22.47
C ALA A 164 -11.83 -0.17 23.47
N LEU A 165 -10.65 0.31 23.05
CA LEU A 165 -9.79 1.16 23.89
C LEU A 165 -10.48 2.46 24.30
N GLU A 166 -11.19 3.11 23.39
CA GLU A 166 -11.94 4.33 23.70
C GLU A 166 -13.05 4.04 24.70
N SER A 167 -13.84 2.97 24.51
CA SER A 167 -14.90 2.60 25.44
C SER A 167 -14.36 2.29 26.85
N ALA A 168 -13.23 1.61 26.95
CA ALA A 168 -12.57 1.32 28.22
C ALA A 168 -12.02 2.59 28.90
N ALA A 169 -11.47 3.53 28.13
CA ALA A 169 -10.99 4.81 28.66
C ALA A 169 -12.14 5.66 29.20
N VAL A 170 -13.27 5.73 28.47
CA VAL A 170 -14.48 6.42 28.91
C VAL A 170 -15.00 5.81 30.22
N ALA A 171 -15.13 4.49 30.30
CA ALA A 171 -15.59 3.81 31.51
C ALA A 171 -14.71 4.12 32.74
N ARG A 172 -13.37 4.14 32.57
CA ARG A 172 -12.45 4.49 33.66
C ARG A 172 -12.64 5.92 34.16
N VAL A 173 -12.85 6.88 33.26
CA VAL A 173 -13.10 8.29 33.63
C VAL A 173 -14.44 8.43 34.33
N ASP A 174 -15.49 7.77 33.82
CA ASP A 174 -16.82 7.78 34.43
C ASP A 174 -16.84 7.17 35.84
N ASP A 175 -16.16 6.03 36.03
CA ASP A 175 -16.06 5.37 37.34
C ASP A 175 -15.34 6.23 38.37
N ARG A 176 -14.24 6.90 37.97
CA ARG A 176 -13.53 7.86 38.82
C ARG A 176 -14.38 9.07 39.17
N ARG A 177 -15.12 9.60 38.20
CA ARG A 177 -16.05 10.72 38.42
C ARG A 177 -17.14 10.35 39.42
N ARG A 178 -17.71 9.14 39.29
CA ARG A 178 -18.71 8.62 40.23
C ARG A 178 -18.13 8.45 41.63
N ALA A 179 -16.93 7.88 41.77
CA ALA A 179 -16.24 7.74 43.05
C ALA A 179 -16.00 9.09 43.73
N ALA A 180 -15.48 10.08 43.00
CA ALA A 180 -15.26 11.43 43.53
C ALA A 180 -16.57 12.12 43.97
N THR A 181 -17.66 11.90 43.25
CA THR A 181 -18.98 12.46 43.60
C THR A 181 -19.56 11.80 44.87
N ALA A 182 -19.35 10.49 45.03
CA ALA A 182 -19.77 9.74 46.21
C ALA A 182 -18.99 10.17 47.47
N GLU A 183 -17.66 10.34 47.36
CA GLU A 183 -16.82 10.86 48.45
C GLU A 183 -17.22 12.27 48.86
N ALA A 184 -17.44 13.16 47.89
CA ALA A 184 -17.90 14.54 48.16
C ALA A 184 -19.27 14.56 48.87
N SER A 185 -20.17 13.64 48.51
CA SER A 185 -21.49 13.53 49.14
C SER A 185 -21.41 12.95 50.57
N ALA A 186 -20.48 12.03 50.82
CA ALA A 186 -20.25 11.45 52.15
C ALA A 186 -19.59 12.44 53.13
N GLY A 187 -18.72 13.32 52.64
CA GLY A 187 -18.08 14.37 53.45
C GLY A 187 -19.00 15.56 53.78
N ALA A 188 -20.15 15.69 53.13
CA ALA A 188 -21.09 16.80 53.30
C ALA A 188 -22.13 16.61 54.42
N VAL A 189 -22.03 15.53 55.23
CA VAL A 189 -22.94 15.32 56.37
C VAL A 189 -22.66 16.40 57.43
N PRO A 190 -23.60 17.34 57.69
CA PRO A 190 -23.39 18.41 58.66
C PRO A 190 -23.31 17.82 60.06
N ALA A 191 -22.34 18.28 60.85
CA ALA A 191 -22.24 17.94 62.26
C ALA A 191 -23.55 18.29 62.98
N PRO A 192 -24.07 17.41 63.86
CA PRO A 192 -25.33 17.65 64.53
C PRO A 192 -25.24 18.95 65.37
N PRO A 193 -26.33 19.74 65.42
CA PRO A 193 -26.36 20.95 66.25
C PRO A 193 -26.19 20.56 67.71
N GLY A 194 -25.19 21.17 68.36
CA GLY A 194 -24.92 21.04 69.80
C GLY A 194 -25.83 21.91 70.65
#